data_AF-G7EE09-F1
#
_entry.id   AF-G7EE09-F1
#
_cell.length_a   1.000
_cell.length_b   1.000
_cell.length_c   1.000
_cell.angle_alpha   90.00
_cell.angle_beta   90.00
_cell.angle_gamma   90.00
#
_symmetry.space_group_name_H-M   'P 1'
#
loop_
_entity.id
_entity.type
_entity.pdbx_description
1 polymer ?
#
loop_
_entity_poly.entity_id
_entity_poly.type
_entity_poly.pdbx_seq_one_letter_code
_entity_poly.pdbx_strand_id
1 'polypeptide(L)'
;MFKRSLIVLGAVVLLQGCAAAVVAGTASAVTAANDRRTIGSQIDDNNIEIKASIALSEAERLEKFTNINVVSVNGIVLLVGQVPSEELKNEAQHTIEGVLGIRKVHNQIRIGSNIGITTQTHDSWLTSKVKTQLLTTKNISSNNIKVVTENAEVFLMGLVSESESNQAVSIARNVSGVERVIKVFEYM
;
A
#
# COMPACT_ATOMS: atom_id res chain seq x y z
N MET A 1 -31.54 14.77 -47.42
CA MET A 1 -31.15 13.64 -46.55
C MET A 1 -30.20 14.02 -45.41
N PHE A 2 -29.25 14.95 -45.60
CA PHE A 2 -28.27 15.35 -44.56
C PHE A 2 -28.85 15.92 -43.25
N LYS A 3 -29.94 16.71 -43.30
CA LYS A 3 -30.53 17.31 -42.07
C LYS A 3 -31.14 16.28 -41.11
N ARG A 4 -31.62 15.14 -41.60
CA ARG A 4 -32.17 14.05 -40.77
C ARG A 4 -31.05 13.27 -40.08
N SER A 5 -29.92 13.05 -40.75
CA SER A 5 -28.74 12.39 -40.14
C SER A 5 -28.09 13.22 -39.03
N LEU A 6 -28.12 14.55 -39.12
CA LEU A 6 -27.56 15.43 -38.08
C LEU A 6 -28.37 15.39 -36.78
N ILE A 7 -29.69 15.24 -36.87
CA ILE A 7 -30.59 15.15 -35.70
C ILE A 7 -30.44 13.79 -35.00
N VAL A 8 -30.24 12.71 -35.77
CA VAL A 8 -30.02 11.37 -35.21
C VAL A 8 -28.67 11.26 -34.48
N LEU A 9 -27.62 11.90 -35.01
CA LEU A 9 -26.29 11.88 -34.38
C LEU A 9 -26.25 12.69 -33.07
N GLY A 10 -27.00 13.80 -32.98
CA GLY A 10 -27.12 14.59 -31.74
C GLY A 10 -27.86 13.86 -30.61
N ALA A 11 -28.87 13.04 -30.95
CA ALA A 11 -29.63 12.28 -29.97
C ALA A 11 -28.80 11.15 -29.31
N VAL A 12 -27.86 10.53 -30.05
CA VAL A 12 -26.99 9.46 -29.53
C VAL A 12 -25.98 9.96 -28.49
N VAL A 13 -25.51 11.21 -28.63
CA VAL A 13 -24.57 11.84 -27.67
C VAL A 13 -25.26 12.13 -26.34
N LEU A 14 -26.56 12.43 -26.35
CA LEU A 14 -27.33 12.73 -25.13
C LEU A 14 -27.75 11.48 -24.34
N LEU A 15 -27.70 10.27 -24.93
CA LEU A 15 -28.04 9.02 -24.24
C LEU A 15 -26.87 8.37 -23.45
N GLN A 16 -25.63 8.84 -23.61
CA GLN A 16 -24.47 8.30 -22.86
C GLN A 16 -24.42 8.80 -21.40
N GLY A 17 -25.30 9.74 -21.01
CA GLY A 17 -25.28 10.41 -19.72
C GLY A 17 -25.77 9.60 -18.51
N CYS A 18 -26.46 8.47 -18.70
CA CYS A 18 -26.97 7.66 -17.57
C CYS A 18 -26.01 6.56 -17.10
N ALA A 19 -25.02 6.15 -17.90
CA ALA A 19 -24.09 5.10 -17.49
C ALA A 19 -23.05 5.61 -16.47
N ALA A 20 -22.62 6.86 -16.57
CA ALA A 20 -21.63 7.45 -15.67
C ALA A 20 -22.12 7.53 -14.22
N ALA A 21 -23.41 7.84 -14.00
CA ALA A 21 -24.00 7.92 -12.67
C ALA A 21 -24.13 6.55 -12.00
N VAL A 22 -24.45 5.50 -12.77
CA VAL A 22 -24.57 4.12 -12.25
C VAL A 22 -23.19 3.54 -11.90
N VAL A 23 -22.17 3.81 -12.72
CA VAL A 23 -20.79 3.36 -12.45
C VAL A 23 -20.19 4.11 -11.24
N ALA A 24 -20.46 5.41 -11.09
CA ALA A 24 -20.01 6.17 -9.93
C ALA A 24 -20.73 5.79 -8.63
N GLY A 25 -22.04 5.52 -8.68
CA GLY A 25 -22.84 5.19 -7.49
C GLY A 25 -22.65 3.77 -6.98
N THR A 26 -22.53 2.78 -7.87
CA THR A 26 -22.45 1.37 -7.47
C THR A 26 -21.03 0.93 -7.10
N ALA A 27 -20.00 1.37 -7.84
CA ALA A 27 -18.62 1.02 -7.51
C ALA A 27 -18.19 1.57 -6.14
N SER A 28 -18.58 2.81 -5.83
CA SER A 28 -18.27 3.47 -4.56
C SER A 28 -19.00 2.86 -3.36
N ALA A 29 -20.24 2.40 -3.55
CA ALA A 29 -21.02 1.75 -2.50
C ALA A 29 -20.50 0.34 -2.18
N VAL A 30 -20.02 -0.41 -3.18
CA VAL A 30 -19.51 -1.78 -2.99
C VAL A 30 -18.14 -1.80 -2.30
N THR A 31 -17.31 -0.77 -2.49
CA THR A 31 -16.01 -0.67 -1.80
C THR A 31 -16.16 -0.31 -0.32
N ALA A 32 -17.14 0.52 0.03
CA ALA A 32 -17.36 0.95 1.42
C ALA A 32 -17.89 -0.17 2.33
N ALA A 33 -18.54 -1.19 1.79
CA ALA A 33 -19.18 -2.25 2.58
C ALA A 33 -18.23 -3.37 3.04
N ASN A 34 -17.01 -3.46 2.49
CA ASN A 34 -16.09 -4.59 2.73
C ASN A 34 -14.72 -4.20 3.32
N ASP A 35 -14.43 -2.90 3.44
CA ASP A 35 -13.23 -2.43 4.13
C ASP A 35 -13.54 -2.27 5.62
N ARG A 36 -12.75 -2.93 6.47
CA ARG A 36 -12.89 -2.80 7.94
C ARG A 36 -12.40 -1.44 8.44
N ARG A 37 -11.70 -0.68 7.58
CA ARG A 37 -11.17 0.65 7.87
C ARG A 37 -12.19 1.74 7.50
N THR A 38 -12.28 2.75 8.35
CA THR A 38 -13.05 3.95 8.03
C THR A 38 -12.28 4.81 7.03
N ILE A 39 -12.98 5.60 6.22
CA ILE A 39 -12.34 6.60 5.34
C ILE A 39 -11.48 7.58 6.16
N GLY A 40 -11.90 7.91 7.38
CA GLY A 40 -11.11 8.71 8.32
C GLY A 40 -9.74 8.08 8.60
N SER A 41 -9.70 6.80 8.97
CA SER A 41 -8.43 6.10 9.24
C SER A 41 -7.49 6.05 8.03
N GLN A 42 -8.03 5.99 6.80
CA GLN A 42 -7.20 6.04 5.59
C GLN A 42 -6.59 7.42 5.36
N ILE A 43 -7.35 8.48 5.64
CA ILE A 43 -6.86 9.86 5.58
C ILE A 43 -5.80 10.08 6.66
N ASP A 44 -6.03 9.58 7.87
CA ASP A 44 -5.07 9.67 8.98
C ASP A 44 -3.75 8.96 8.63
N ASP A 45 -3.82 7.75 8.07
CA ASP A 45 -2.64 7.01 7.60
C ASP A 45 -1.87 7.75 6.52
N ASN A 46 -2.56 8.33 5.52
CA ASN A 46 -1.91 9.13 4.48
C ASN A 46 -1.22 10.37 5.09
N ASN A 47 -1.86 11.02 6.07
CA ASN A 47 -1.27 12.15 6.77
C ASN A 47 -0.03 11.73 7.59
N ILE A 48 -0.05 10.54 8.21
CA ILE A 48 1.11 9.96 8.88
C ILE A 48 2.24 9.73 7.89
N GLU A 49 1.97 9.07 6.75
CA GLU A 49 2.96 8.80 5.71
C GLU A 49 3.61 10.10 5.19
N ILE A 50 2.81 11.12 4.91
CA ILE A 50 3.29 12.43 4.44
C ILE A 50 4.18 13.10 5.51
N LYS A 51 3.71 13.21 6.75
CA LYS A 51 4.45 13.87 7.83
C LYS A 51 5.75 13.14 8.16
N ALA A 52 5.72 11.81 8.20
CA ALA A 52 6.90 11.00 8.43
C ALA A 52 7.91 11.12 7.28
N SER A 53 7.44 11.12 6.03
CA SER A 53 8.32 11.33 4.86
C SER A 53 8.96 12.71 4.87
N ILE A 54 8.21 13.75 5.27
CA ILE A 54 8.75 15.11 5.45
C ILE A 54 9.81 15.12 6.56
N ALA A 55 9.51 14.57 7.75
CA ALA A 55 10.45 14.53 8.85
C ALA A 55 11.77 13.82 8.49
N LEU A 56 11.69 12.70 7.76
CA LEU A 56 12.86 12.00 7.23
C LEU A 56 13.65 12.84 6.22
N SER A 57 12.96 13.62 5.39
CA SER A 57 13.60 14.49 4.39
C SER A 57 14.26 15.73 5.00
N GLU A 58 13.74 16.22 6.13
CA GLU A 58 14.29 17.37 6.86
C GLU A 58 15.47 17.00 7.76
N ALA A 59 15.66 15.72 8.07
CA ALA A 59 16.82 15.24 8.81
C ALA A 59 18.06 15.25 7.91
N GLU A 60 18.99 16.17 8.17
CA GLU A 60 20.20 16.43 7.34
C GLU A 60 21.02 15.16 7.03
N ARG A 61 21.09 14.21 7.98
CA ARG A 61 21.82 12.95 7.78
C ARG A 61 21.04 11.94 6.93
N LEU A 62 19.72 12.09 6.80
CA LEU A 62 18.82 11.19 6.08
C LEU A 62 18.38 11.72 4.72
N GLU A 63 18.41 13.04 4.49
CA GLU A 63 17.95 13.69 3.24
C GLU A 63 18.59 13.09 1.98
N LYS A 64 19.82 12.57 2.11
CA LYS A 64 20.62 11.99 1.01
C LYS A 64 20.24 10.54 0.71
N PHE A 65 19.39 9.92 1.54
CA PHE A 65 18.97 8.52 1.45
C PHE A 65 17.50 8.44 1.03
N THR A 66 17.25 8.71 -0.24
CA THR A 66 15.91 8.81 -0.84
C THR A 66 15.14 7.49 -0.94
N ASN A 67 15.72 6.38 -0.49
CA ASN A 67 15.13 5.04 -0.64
C ASN A 67 14.38 4.56 0.61
N ILE A 68 14.27 5.39 1.65
CA ILE A 68 13.47 5.06 2.82
C ILE A 68 12.00 5.31 2.48
N ASN A 69 11.20 4.25 2.48
CA ASN A 69 9.76 4.31 2.24
C ASN A 69 9.01 4.14 3.56
N VAL A 70 8.00 4.99 3.76
CA VAL A 70 7.09 4.94 4.89
C VAL A 70 5.74 4.44 4.42
N VAL A 71 5.21 3.42 5.09
CA VAL A 71 3.84 2.93 4.84
C VAL A 71 3.10 2.83 6.16
N SER A 72 1.89 3.38 6.24
CA SER A 72 1.06 3.36 7.44
C SER A 72 -0.24 2.59 7.20
N VAL A 73 -0.60 1.73 8.15
CA VAL A 73 -1.92 1.12 8.22
C VAL A 73 -2.41 1.17 9.66
N ASN A 74 -3.51 1.87 9.89
CA ASN A 74 -4.13 2.10 11.19
C ASN A 74 -3.17 2.77 12.21
N GLY A 75 -2.21 3.57 11.76
CA GLY A 75 -1.16 4.15 12.62
C GLY A 75 -0.03 3.19 13.00
N ILE A 76 0.01 1.97 12.43
CA ILE A 76 1.20 1.11 12.44
C ILE A 76 2.04 1.44 11.22
N VAL A 77 3.24 1.95 11.47
CA VAL A 77 4.17 2.38 10.43
C VAL A 77 5.20 1.30 10.15
N LEU A 78 5.42 1.02 8.87
CA LEU A 78 6.50 0.21 8.35
C LEU A 78 7.51 1.14 7.67
N LEU A 79 8.77 1.04 8.10
CA LEU A 79 9.91 1.64 7.39
C LEU A 79 10.65 0.55 6.62
N VAL A 80 10.81 0.71 5.31
CA VAL A 80 11.61 -0.17 4.45
C VAL A 80 12.57 0.66 3.59
N GLY A 81 13.57 0.01 3.01
CA GLY A 81 14.61 0.66 2.20
C GLY A 81 16.00 0.27 2.65
N GLN A 82 16.99 1.10 2.29
CA GLN A 82 18.39 0.88 2.63
C GLN A 82 19.05 2.13 3.18
N VAL A 83 19.98 1.92 4.11
CA VAL A 83 20.90 2.94 4.63
C VAL A 83 22.30 2.34 4.80
N PRO A 84 23.38 3.13 4.76
CA PRO A 84 24.73 2.58 4.81
C PRO A 84 25.20 2.19 6.23
N SER A 85 24.45 2.49 7.28
CA SER A 85 24.88 2.26 8.67
C SER A 85 23.71 2.04 9.63
N GLU A 86 23.98 1.37 10.75
CA GLU A 86 22.98 1.13 11.81
C GLU A 86 22.57 2.45 12.49
N GLU A 87 23.49 3.41 12.58
CA GLU A 87 23.23 4.74 13.14
C GLU A 87 22.13 5.46 12.35
N LEU A 88 22.21 5.45 11.02
CA LEU A 88 21.18 6.07 10.17
C LEU A 88 19.86 5.32 10.21
N LYS A 89 19.90 3.98 10.34
CA LYS A 89 18.68 3.18 10.51
C LYS A 89 17.94 3.55 11.79
N ASN A 90 18.67 3.71 12.89
CA ASN A 90 18.13 4.12 14.17
C ASN A 90 17.65 5.58 14.14
N GLU A 91 18.39 6.46 13.47
CA GLU A 91 17.97 7.84 13.25
C GLU A 91 16.66 7.91 12.49
N ALA A 92 16.48 7.14 11.40
CA ALA A 92 15.23 7.14 10.65
C ALA A 92 14.02 6.75 11.50
N GLN A 93 14.18 5.74 12.36
CA GLN A 93 13.13 5.37 13.30
C GLN A 93 12.86 6.49 14.31
N HIS A 94 13.89 7.02 14.96
CA HIS A 94 13.74 8.05 15.98
C HIS A 94 13.10 9.33 15.43
N THR A 95 13.47 9.74 14.21
CA THR A 95 12.92 10.91 13.52
C THR A 95 11.41 10.83 13.36
N ILE A 96 10.85 9.64 13.10
CA ILE A 96 9.41 9.50 12.89
C ILE A 96 8.64 9.16 14.17
N GLU A 97 9.28 8.66 15.23
CA GLU A 97 8.60 8.26 16.49
C GLU A 97 7.76 9.39 17.11
N GLY A 98 8.13 10.66 16.89
CA GLY A 98 7.38 11.83 17.36
C GLY A 98 6.21 12.28 16.48
N VAL A 99 5.98 11.65 15.32
CA VAL A 99 4.91 12.05 14.40
C VAL A 99 3.55 11.67 14.99
N LEU A 100 2.69 12.67 15.16
CA LEU A 100 1.34 12.49 15.72
C LEU A 100 0.54 11.46 14.92
N GLY A 101 -0.06 10.50 15.63
CA GLY A 101 -0.89 9.44 15.06
C GLY A 101 -0.16 8.10 14.90
N ILE A 102 1.18 8.09 14.95
CA ILE A 102 1.93 6.85 14.98
C ILE A 102 1.70 6.15 16.33
N ARG A 103 1.29 4.88 16.28
CA ARG A 103 1.13 4.01 17.44
C ARG A 103 2.30 3.05 17.61
N LYS A 104 2.89 2.61 16.50
CA LYS A 104 4.02 1.69 16.49
C LYS A 104 4.83 1.83 15.20
N VAL A 105 6.14 1.72 15.32
CA VAL A 105 7.06 1.67 14.16
C VAL A 105 7.65 0.27 14.05
N HIS A 106 7.58 -0.29 12.85
CA HIS A 106 8.28 -1.50 12.43
C HIS A 106 9.42 -1.08 11.50
N ASN A 107 10.62 -0.94 12.06
CA ASN A 107 11.81 -0.60 11.29
C ASN A 107 12.39 -1.85 10.59
N GLN A 108 12.21 -1.91 9.28
CA GLN A 108 12.68 -2.99 8.41
C GLN A 108 13.70 -2.50 7.37
N ILE A 109 14.28 -1.33 7.59
CA ILE A 109 15.39 -0.83 6.78
C ILE A 109 16.57 -1.81 6.87
N ARG A 110 17.21 -2.08 5.72
CA ARG A 110 18.38 -2.95 5.61
C ARG A 110 19.65 -2.10 5.55
N ILE A 111 20.74 -2.57 6.15
CA ILE A 111 22.04 -1.92 6.02
C ILE A 111 22.65 -2.36 4.71
N GLY A 112 22.96 -1.41 3.83
CA GLY A 112 23.55 -1.68 2.52
C GLY A 112 23.38 -0.52 1.54
N SER A 113 23.86 -0.74 0.31
CA SER A 113 23.60 0.17 -0.79
C SER A 113 22.15 0.08 -1.27
N ASN A 114 21.65 1.18 -1.82
CA ASN A 114 20.36 1.24 -2.49
C ASN A 114 20.20 0.13 -3.53
N ILE A 115 19.04 -0.52 -3.55
CA ILE A 115 18.72 -1.50 -4.60
C ILE A 115 18.57 -0.83 -5.97
N GLY A 116 19.04 -1.53 -7.01
CA GLY A 116 18.95 -1.05 -8.38
C GLY A 116 17.53 -1.08 -8.95
N ILE A 117 17.32 -0.36 -10.06
CA ILE A 117 16.01 -0.24 -10.74
C ILE A 117 15.43 -1.60 -11.16
N THR A 118 16.28 -2.55 -11.55
CA THR A 118 15.87 -3.91 -11.92
C THR A 118 15.24 -4.65 -10.74
N THR A 119 15.83 -4.53 -9.55
CA THR A 119 15.28 -5.12 -8.32
C THR A 119 13.96 -4.45 -7.94
N GLN A 120 13.88 -3.13 -7.99
CA GLN A 120 12.62 -2.40 -7.70
C GLN A 120 11.48 -2.79 -8.66
N THR A 121 11.80 -2.99 -9.94
CA THR A 121 10.84 -3.48 -10.94
C THR A 121 10.39 -4.91 -10.62
N HIS A 122 11.34 -5.78 -10.22
CA HIS A 122 11.04 -7.13 -9.75
C HIS A 122 10.12 -7.12 -8.53
N ASP A 123 10.38 -6.25 -7.55
CA ASP A 123 9.57 -6.12 -6.34
C ASP A 123 8.15 -5.61 -6.63
N SER A 124 8.01 -4.69 -7.59
CA SER A 124 6.70 -4.23 -8.05
C SER A 124 5.89 -5.35 -8.71
N TRP A 125 6.58 -6.22 -9.48
CA TRP A 125 5.99 -7.42 -10.07
C TRP A 125 5.61 -8.46 -9.01
N LEU A 126 6.48 -8.72 -8.03
CA LEU A 126 6.18 -9.60 -6.89
C LEU A 126 4.99 -9.08 -6.09
N THR A 127 4.95 -7.78 -5.79
CA THR A 127 3.82 -7.13 -5.11
C THR A 127 2.53 -7.39 -5.87
N SER A 128 2.54 -7.21 -7.20
CA SER A 128 1.39 -7.45 -8.05
C SER A 128 0.95 -8.91 -8.02
N LYS A 129 1.88 -9.86 -8.13
CA LYS A 129 1.61 -11.29 -8.02
C LYS A 129 0.98 -11.67 -6.68
N VAL A 130 1.56 -11.21 -5.58
CA VAL A 130 1.04 -11.48 -4.22
C VAL A 130 -0.36 -10.90 -4.07
N LYS A 131 -0.58 -9.64 -4.46
CA LYS A 131 -1.90 -9.01 -4.43
C LYS A 131 -2.93 -9.78 -5.25
N THR A 132 -2.58 -10.20 -6.47
CA THR A 132 -3.48 -11.00 -7.30
C THR A 132 -3.84 -12.33 -6.65
N GLN A 133 -2.85 -13.07 -6.11
CA GLN A 133 -3.10 -14.35 -5.44
C GLN A 133 -4.01 -14.19 -4.21
N LEU A 134 -3.80 -13.14 -3.41
CA LEU A 134 -4.68 -12.80 -2.30
C LEU A 134 -6.10 -12.49 -2.79
N LEU A 135 -6.26 -11.67 -3.83
CA LEU A 135 -7.58 -11.31 -4.39
C LEU A 135 -8.34 -12.51 -4.97
N THR A 136 -7.65 -13.50 -5.52
CA THR A 136 -8.27 -14.72 -6.08
C THR A 136 -8.62 -15.77 -5.03
N THR A 137 -8.13 -15.61 -3.79
CA THR A 137 -8.39 -16.58 -2.71
C THR A 137 -9.71 -16.24 -2.01
N LYS A 138 -10.62 -17.23 -1.95
CA LYS A 138 -11.89 -17.09 -1.23
C LYS A 138 -11.63 -17.08 0.28
N ASN A 139 -12.46 -16.36 1.04
CA ASN A 139 -12.43 -16.28 2.51
C ASN A 139 -11.29 -15.46 3.13
N ILE A 140 -10.61 -14.61 2.35
CA ILE A 140 -9.74 -13.55 2.87
C ILE A 140 -10.28 -12.23 2.34
N SER A 141 -10.52 -11.27 3.23
CA SER A 141 -10.82 -9.90 2.82
C SER A 141 -9.54 -9.20 2.37
N SER A 142 -9.09 -9.51 1.15
CA SER A 142 -7.80 -9.06 0.61
C SER A 142 -7.66 -7.53 0.52
N ASN A 143 -8.78 -6.81 0.49
CA ASN A 143 -8.79 -5.35 0.58
C ASN A 143 -8.26 -4.83 1.93
N ASN A 144 -8.31 -5.64 2.99
CA ASN A 144 -7.81 -5.29 4.32
C ASN A 144 -6.31 -5.57 4.48
N ILE A 145 -5.62 -6.10 3.46
CA ILE A 145 -4.21 -6.47 3.49
C ILE A 145 -3.41 -5.58 2.55
N LYS A 146 -2.57 -4.73 3.11
CA LYS A 146 -1.55 -3.98 2.36
C LYS A 146 -0.33 -4.87 2.16
N VAL A 147 0.11 -4.98 0.92
CA VAL A 147 1.33 -5.70 0.53
C VAL A 147 2.38 -4.68 0.10
N VAL A 148 3.56 -4.77 0.72
CA VAL A 148 4.76 -3.99 0.39
C VAL A 148 5.88 -4.99 0.11
N THR A 149 6.66 -4.80 -0.94
CA THR A 149 7.81 -5.65 -1.24
C THR A 149 9.05 -4.80 -1.36
N GLU A 150 10.13 -5.20 -0.71
CA GLU A 150 11.44 -4.54 -0.76
C GLU A 150 12.53 -5.62 -0.83
N ASN A 151 13.32 -5.62 -1.89
CA ASN A 151 14.39 -6.58 -2.14
C ASN A 151 13.94 -8.05 -1.96
N ALA A 152 12.87 -8.44 -2.65
CA ALA A 152 12.23 -9.76 -2.58
C ALA A 152 11.66 -10.17 -1.19
N GLU A 153 11.72 -9.30 -0.18
CA GLU A 153 11.03 -9.48 1.09
C GLU A 153 9.63 -8.86 1.04
N VAL A 154 8.61 -9.64 1.37
CA VAL A 154 7.20 -9.21 1.37
C VAL A 154 6.75 -8.90 2.78
N PHE A 155 6.29 -7.67 3.00
CA PHE A 155 5.68 -7.20 4.24
C PHE A 155 4.17 -7.15 4.06
N LEU A 156 3.45 -7.83 4.97
CA LEU A 156 2.00 -7.85 4.99
C LEU A 156 1.50 -7.06 6.19
N MET A 157 0.73 -6.00 5.93
CA MET A 157 0.12 -5.12 6.94
C MET A 157 -1.40 -5.18 6.82
N GLY A 158 -2.12 -4.89 7.90
CA GLY A 158 -3.59 -4.91 7.89
C GLY A 158 -4.20 -5.24 9.25
N LEU A 159 -5.51 -5.03 9.34
CA LEU A 159 -6.34 -5.42 10.48
C LEU A 159 -7.02 -6.76 10.16
N VAL A 160 -6.50 -7.84 10.73
CA VAL A 160 -6.87 -9.22 10.34
C VAL A 160 -6.98 -10.13 11.56
N SER A 161 -7.79 -11.18 11.46
CA SER A 161 -7.74 -12.29 12.43
C SER A 161 -6.45 -13.10 12.27
N GLU A 162 -6.09 -13.89 13.28
CA GLU A 162 -4.94 -14.81 13.18
C GLU A 162 -5.07 -15.80 12.00
N SER A 163 -6.29 -16.27 11.74
CA SER A 163 -6.58 -17.17 10.61
C SER A 163 -6.29 -16.48 9.27
N GLU A 164 -6.79 -15.26 9.07
CA GLU A 164 -6.55 -14.46 7.86
C GLU A 164 -5.05 -14.17 7.69
N SER A 165 -4.35 -13.82 8.77
CA SER A 165 -2.90 -13.60 8.77
C SER A 165 -2.14 -14.84 8.31
N ASN A 166 -2.45 -16.01 8.88
CA ASN A 166 -1.78 -17.27 8.52
C ASN A 166 -2.04 -17.67 7.07
N GLN A 167 -3.27 -17.47 6.58
CA GLN A 167 -3.59 -17.73 5.18
C GLN A 167 -2.86 -16.76 4.25
N ALA A 168 -2.85 -15.46 4.54
CA ALA A 168 -2.17 -14.45 3.74
C ALA A 168 -0.66 -14.70 3.66
N VAL A 169 -0.02 -15.07 4.77
CA VAL A 169 1.39 -15.48 4.81
C VAL A 169 1.61 -16.73 3.97
N SER A 170 0.73 -17.73 4.07
CA SER A 170 0.84 -18.96 3.29
C SER A 170 0.74 -18.70 1.79
N ILE A 171 -0.12 -17.77 1.36
CA ILE A 171 -0.23 -17.36 -0.04
C ILE A 171 1.04 -16.65 -0.48
N ALA A 172 1.46 -15.61 0.24
CA ALA A 172 2.61 -14.79 -0.13
C ALA A 172 3.91 -15.61 -0.22
N ARG A 173 4.16 -16.51 0.74
CA ARG A 173 5.40 -17.32 0.76
C ARG A 173 5.50 -18.35 -0.37
N ASN A 174 4.36 -18.72 -0.98
CA ASN A 174 4.32 -19.66 -2.10
C ASN A 174 4.42 -18.96 -3.47
N VAL A 175 4.47 -17.62 -3.50
CA VAL A 175 4.71 -16.87 -4.73
C VAL A 175 6.18 -17.00 -5.12
N SER A 176 6.44 -17.56 -6.30
CA SER A 176 7.80 -17.70 -6.84
C SER A 176 8.51 -16.34 -6.93
N GLY A 177 9.71 -16.28 -6.35
CA GLY A 177 10.55 -15.09 -6.25
C GLY A 177 10.46 -14.37 -4.90
N VAL A 178 9.50 -14.72 -4.04
CA VAL A 178 9.46 -14.21 -2.66
C VAL A 178 10.51 -14.94 -1.82
N GLU A 179 11.41 -14.19 -1.19
CA GLU A 179 12.48 -14.75 -0.33
C GLU A 179 12.05 -14.82 1.14
N ARG A 180 11.27 -13.84 1.60
CA ARG A 180 10.83 -13.75 2.98
C ARG A 180 9.45 -13.12 3.07
N VAL A 181 8.67 -13.54 4.07
CA VAL A 181 7.40 -12.89 4.42
C VAL A 181 7.45 -12.42 5.86
N ILE A 182 7.19 -11.13 6.08
CA ILE A 182 7.21 -10.48 7.38
C ILE A 182 5.78 -10.02 7.71
N LYS A 183 5.31 -10.39 8.89
CA LYS A 183 4.01 -9.99 9.42
C LYS A 183 4.13 -8.65 10.13
N VAL A 184 3.32 -7.69 9.70
CA VAL A 184 3.16 -6.36 10.29
C VAL A 184 1.66 -6.10 10.53
N PHE A 185 0.94 -7.17 10.87
CA PHE A 185 -0.49 -7.16 11.10
C PHE A 185 -0.85 -6.67 12.49
N GLU A 186 -2.07 -6.17 12.61
CA GLU A 186 -2.79 -6.04 13.87
C GLU A 186 -3.90 -7.07 13.94
N TYR A 187 -4.05 -7.65 15.13
CA TYR A 187 -5.02 -8.69 15.41
C TYR A 187 -6.25 -8.12 16.11
N MET A 188 -7.42 -8.63 15.71
CA MET A 188 -8.73 -8.33 16.31
C MET A 188 -9.34 -9.56 16.95
#